data_AF-A0AAV6P635-F1
#
_entry.id   AF-A0AAV6P635-F1
#
_cell.length_a   1.000
_cell.length_b   1.000
_cell.length_c   1.000
_cell.angle_alpha   90.00
_cell.angle_beta   90.00
_cell.angle_gamma   90.00
#
_symmetry.space_group_name_H-M   'P 1'
#
loop_
_entity.id
_entity.type
_entity.pdbx_description
1 polymer ?
#
loop_
_entity_poly.entity_id
_entity_poly.type
_entity_poly.pdbx_seq_one_letter_code
_entity_poly.pdbx_strand_id
1 'polypeptide(L)'
;MDGPPAGDICSICHGRFNTPCQANCSHWFCGRCIMLVWDHGSPLQPCKCPLCRRQITLLVPSEASATQQSDPEVARVLNNIRNYNRHFGGNSTGLNQRLQDLPFLLRRLLRELLNPQRSLPLVIRARVYTAMFLSVVYTVSPIDIIPEALLGLFGLMDDAFILLICFLYVAALYRSVLHNRHGGT
;
A
#
# COMPACT_ATOMS: atom_id res chain seq x y z
N MET A 1 -10.12 0.34 -5.45
CA MET A 1 -9.54 0.77 -6.74
C MET A 1 -10.50 0.34 -7.82
N ASP A 2 -10.84 1.25 -8.74
CA ASP A 2 -11.86 0.99 -9.75
C ASP A 2 -11.39 -0.05 -10.79
N GLY A 3 -10.07 -0.20 -10.94
CA GLY A 3 -9.45 -1.25 -11.73
C GLY A 3 -8.06 -0.86 -12.25
N PRO A 4 -7.44 -1.72 -13.07
CA PRO A 4 -6.28 -1.34 -13.88
C PRO A 4 -6.64 -0.19 -14.84
N PRO A 5 -5.64 0.61 -15.29
CA PRO A 5 -5.85 1.65 -16.30
C PRO A 5 -6.55 1.11 -17.57
N ALA A 6 -7.34 1.95 -18.21
CA ALA A 6 -8.08 1.56 -19.41
C ALA A 6 -7.12 1.19 -20.56
N GLY A 7 -7.33 0.01 -21.14
CA GLY A 7 -6.50 -0.50 -22.25
C GLY A 7 -5.28 -1.32 -21.80
N ASP A 8 -4.96 -1.37 -20.50
CA ASP A 8 -3.88 -2.21 -20.01
C ASP A 8 -4.23 -3.70 -20.09
N ILE A 9 -3.19 -4.52 -20.26
CA ILE A 9 -3.26 -5.99 -20.25
C ILE A 9 -2.36 -6.58 -19.17
N CYS A 10 -2.66 -7.80 -18.73
CA CYS A 10 -1.84 -8.50 -17.77
C CYS A 10 -0.51 -8.90 -18.40
N SER A 11 0.62 -8.49 -17.81
CA SER A 11 1.96 -8.81 -18.33
C SER A 11 2.39 -10.27 -18.16
N ILE A 12 1.55 -11.13 -17.57
CA ILE A 12 1.83 -12.56 -17.39
C ILE A 12 1.09 -13.39 -18.45
N CYS A 13 -0.22 -13.20 -18.60
CA CYS A 13 -1.01 -13.93 -19.61
C CYS A 13 -1.19 -13.17 -20.93
N HIS A 14 -0.77 -11.90 -20.98
CA HIS A 14 -0.87 -11.02 -22.14
C HIS A 14 -2.32 -10.79 -22.61
N GLY A 15 -3.29 -11.06 -21.73
CA GLY A 15 -4.72 -10.90 -21.98
C GLY A 15 -5.36 -9.83 -21.10
N ARG A 16 -6.68 -9.65 -21.26
CA ARG A 16 -7.49 -8.80 -20.38
C ARG A 16 -7.44 -9.32 -18.94
N PHE A 17 -7.52 -8.40 -17.99
CA PHE A 17 -7.49 -8.76 -16.58
C PHE A 17 -8.72 -9.58 -16.19
N ASN A 18 -8.48 -10.80 -15.68
CA ASN A 18 -9.48 -11.59 -14.96
C ASN A 18 -9.16 -11.53 -13.46
N THR A 19 -10.13 -11.10 -12.65
CA THR A 19 -9.94 -10.85 -11.20
C THR A 19 -8.70 -9.97 -10.94
N PRO A 20 -8.68 -8.72 -11.44
CA PRO A 20 -7.52 -7.83 -11.30
C PRO A 20 -7.14 -7.62 -9.83
N CYS A 21 -5.84 -7.70 -9.56
CA CYS A 21 -5.25 -7.37 -8.27
C CYS A 21 -4.03 -6.46 -8.44
N GLN A 22 -3.90 -5.50 -7.54
CA GLN A 22 -2.81 -4.54 -7.50
C GLN A 22 -1.78 -4.94 -6.43
N ALA A 23 -0.50 -4.98 -6.79
CA ALA A 23 0.60 -5.18 -5.85
C ALA A 23 0.95 -3.89 -5.07
N ASN A 24 1.71 -4.01 -3.97
CA ASN A 24 2.25 -2.85 -3.22
C ASN A 24 3.09 -1.88 -4.07
N CYS A 25 3.70 -2.38 -5.15
CA CYS A 25 4.41 -1.55 -6.14
C CYS A 25 3.49 -0.89 -7.18
N SER A 26 2.18 -0.96 -7.00
CA SER A 26 1.10 -0.41 -7.85
C SER A 26 0.86 -1.08 -9.22
N HIS A 27 1.67 -2.06 -9.61
CA HIS A 27 1.43 -2.88 -10.81
C HIS A 27 0.23 -3.82 -10.66
N TRP A 28 -0.43 -4.07 -11.79
CA TRP A 28 -1.65 -4.89 -11.88
C TRP A 28 -1.37 -6.23 -12.54
N PHE A 29 -2.03 -7.28 -12.03
CA PHE A 29 -1.99 -8.64 -12.57
C PHE A 29 -3.37 -9.28 -12.44
N CYS A 30 -3.63 -10.34 -13.21
CA CYS A 30 -4.73 -11.26 -12.90
C CYS A 30 -4.38 -12.01 -11.61
N GLY A 31 -5.36 -12.20 -10.72
CA GLY A 31 -5.14 -12.92 -9.46
C GLY A 31 -4.55 -14.32 -9.66
N ARG A 32 -5.09 -15.09 -10.61
CA ARG A 32 -4.57 -16.43 -10.94
C ARG A 32 -3.14 -16.40 -11.49
N CYS A 33 -2.81 -15.41 -12.31
CA CYS A 33 -1.48 -15.29 -12.90
C CYS A 33 -0.40 -15.01 -11.85
N ILE A 34 -0.64 -14.05 -10.95
CA ILE A 34 0.36 -13.72 -9.94
C ILE A 34 0.50 -14.82 -8.88
N MET A 35 -0.59 -15.55 -8.57
CA MET A 35 -0.53 -16.73 -7.72
C MET A 35 0.29 -17.86 -8.37
N LEU A 36 0.16 -18.07 -9.67
CA LEU A 36 0.97 -19.06 -10.40
C LEU A 36 2.47 -18.72 -10.36
N VAL A 37 2.82 -17.43 -10.49
CA VAL A 37 4.20 -16.94 -10.36
C VAL A 37 4.75 -17.23 -8.96
N TRP A 38 3.94 -17.07 -7.92
CA TRP A 38 4.35 -17.43 -6.56
C TRP A 38 4.52 -18.94 -6.39
N ASP A 39 3.60 -19.74 -6.92
CA ASP A 39 3.60 -21.22 -6.80
C ASP A 39 4.83 -21.86 -7.45
N HIS A 40 5.31 -21.29 -8.55
CA HIS A 40 6.56 -21.73 -9.21
C HIS A 40 7.83 -21.18 -8.54
N GLY A 41 7.68 -20.26 -7.59
CA GLY A 41 8.77 -19.65 -6.85
C GLY A 41 9.12 -20.42 -5.57
N SER A 42 9.73 -19.71 -4.62
CA SER A 42 9.96 -20.24 -3.28
C SER A 42 8.71 -20.03 -2.42
N PRO A 43 8.06 -21.09 -1.90
CA PRO A 43 6.83 -20.96 -1.12
C PRO A 43 7.03 -20.16 0.18
N LEU A 44 8.26 -20.11 0.69
CA LEU A 44 8.65 -19.39 1.92
C LEU A 44 9.01 -17.92 1.69
N GLN A 45 8.98 -17.43 0.44
CA GLN A 45 9.38 -16.06 0.12
C GLN A 45 8.28 -15.34 -0.66
N PRO A 46 8.11 -14.02 -0.44
CA PRO A 46 7.22 -13.23 -1.28
C PRO A 46 7.68 -13.30 -2.73
N CYS A 47 6.73 -13.44 -3.66
CA CYS A 47 7.06 -13.37 -5.08
C CYS A 47 7.57 -11.98 -5.46
N LYS A 48 8.41 -11.90 -6.50
CA LYS A 48 8.89 -10.62 -7.04
C LYS A 48 7.97 -10.17 -8.16
N CYS A 49 7.73 -8.87 -8.23
CA CYS A 49 6.96 -8.27 -9.32
C CYS A 49 7.64 -8.52 -10.67
N PRO A 50 6.95 -9.11 -11.66
CA PRO A 50 7.52 -9.33 -13.00
C PRO A 50 7.99 -8.05 -13.71
N LEU A 51 7.43 -6.88 -13.36
CA LEU A 51 7.73 -5.60 -14.01
C LEU A 51 8.88 -4.83 -13.33
N CYS A 52 8.86 -4.71 -12.00
CA CYS A 52 9.86 -3.90 -11.26
C CYS A 52 10.72 -4.69 -10.28
N ARG A 53 10.57 -6.02 -10.22
CA ARG A 53 11.35 -6.95 -9.39
C ARG A 53 11.29 -6.72 -7.86
N ARG A 54 10.49 -5.78 -7.39
CA ARG A 54 10.22 -5.55 -5.96
C ARG A 54 9.46 -6.73 -5.36
N GLN A 55 9.68 -7.00 -4.07
CA GLN A 55 8.91 -8.01 -3.35
C GLN A 55 7.45 -7.60 -3.23
N ILE A 56 6.56 -8.51 -3.59
CA ILE A 56 5.13 -8.34 -3.45
C ILE A 56 4.72 -8.89 -2.10
N THR A 57 4.47 -8.03 -1.13
CA THR A 57 4.07 -8.44 0.23
C THR A 57 2.59 -8.20 0.50
N LEU A 58 1.92 -7.51 -0.42
CA LEU A 58 0.49 -7.24 -0.32
C LEU A 58 -0.10 -7.17 -1.73
N LEU A 59 -1.17 -7.94 -1.94
CA LEU A 59 -1.99 -7.95 -3.14
C LEU A 59 -3.39 -7.48 -2.78
N VAL A 60 -3.87 -6.45 -3.48
CA VAL A 60 -5.19 -5.89 -3.24
C VAL A 60 -6.07 -6.09 -4.47
N PRO A 61 -7.10 -6.96 -4.40
CA PRO A 61 -8.09 -7.13 -5.46
C PRO A 61 -8.81 -5.82 -5.80
N SER A 62 -9.22 -5.66 -7.06
CA SER A 62 -10.13 -4.59 -7.50
C SER A 62 -11.50 -4.74 -6.83
N GLU A 63 -12.23 -3.63 -6.72
CA GLU A 63 -13.61 -3.63 -6.21
C GLU A 63 -14.54 -4.45 -7.12
N ALA A 64 -14.35 -4.38 -8.45
CA ALA A 64 -15.10 -5.21 -9.39
C ALA A 64 -14.93 -6.72 -9.12
N SER A 65 -13.72 -7.13 -8.72
CA SER A 65 -13.42 -8.52 -8.35
C SER A 65 -14.13 -8.94 -7.06
N ALA A 66 -14.31 -8.01 -6.11
CA ALA A 66 -15.00 -8.28 -4.85
C ALA A 66 -16.53 -8.42 -5.06
N THR A 67 -17.12 -7.67 -5.99
CA THR A 67 -18.54 -7.80 -6.36
C THR A 67 -18.84 -9.13 -7.05
N GLN A 68 -17.88 -9.69 -7.80
CA GLN A 68 -18.01 -10.97 -8.50
C GLN A 68 -17.71 -12.20 -7.62
N GLN A 69 -17.62 -12.04 -6.29
CA GLN A 69 -17.28 -13.13 -5.37
C GLN A 69 -18.30 -14.29 -5.36
N SER A 70 -19.48 -14.11 -5.95
CA SER A 70 -20.47 -15.18 -6.16
C SER A 70 -19.99 -16.28 -7.12
N ASP A 71 -19.04 -15.97 -8.01
CA ASP A 71 -18.43 -16.96 -8.89
C ASP A 71 -17.43 -17.83 -8.09
N PRO A 72 -17.58 -19.17 -8.10
CA PRO A 72 -16.70 -20.08 -7.36
C PRO A 72 -15.23 -19.99 -7.78
N GLU A 73 -14.90 -19.69 -9.04
CA GLU A 73 -13.52 -19.53 -9.49
C GLU A 73 -12.91 -18.25 -8.89
N VAL A 74 -13.64 -17.13 -8.98
CA VAL A 74 -13.21 -15.84 -8.42
C VAL A 74 -13.03 -15.95 -6.90
N ALA A 75 -13.98 -16.60 -6.20
CA ALA A 75 -13.90 -16.83 -4.76
C ALA A 75 -12.63 -17.61 -4.37
N ARG A 76 -12.26 -18.64 -5.12
CA ARG A 76 -11.03 -19.42 -4.90
C ARG A 76 -9.78 -18.56 -5.07
N VAL A 77 -9.71 -17.76 -6.14
CA VAL A 77 -8.58 -16.85 -6.39
C VAL A 77 -8.45 -15.82 -5.27
N LEU A 78 -9.55 -15.22 -4.84
CA LEU A 78 -9.56 -14.26 -3.73
C LEU A 78 -9.12 -14.90 -2.42
N ASN A 79 -9.49 -16.17 -2.16
CA ASN A 79 -9.05 -16.89 -0.97
C ASN A 79 -7.55 -17.16 -0.99
N ASN A 80 -6.99 -17.56 -2.14
CA ASN A 80 -5.55 -17.74 -2.31
C ASN A 80 -4.79 -16.42 -2.05
N ILE A 81 -5.31 -15.30 -2.56
CA ILE A 81 -4.74 -13.97 -2.32
C ILE A 81 -4.79 -13.60 -0.83
N ARG A 82 -5.89 -13.90 -0.12
CA ARG A 82 -5.97 -13.67 1.33
C ARG A 82 -4.94 -14.48 2.09
N ASN A 83 -4.80 -15.76 1.77
CA ASN A 83 -3.80 -16.64 2.38
C ASN A 83 -2.37 -16.13 2.14
N TYR A 84 -2.08 -15.70 0.90
CA TYR A 84 -0.81 -15.06 0.55
C TYR A 84 -0.53 -13.82 1.40
N ASN A 85 -1.51 -12.92 1.48
CA ASN A 85 -1.41 -11.69 2.25
C ASN A 85 -1.24 -11.96 3.75
N ARG A 86 -1.91 -12.96 4.32
CA ARG A 86 -1.73 -13.36 5.72
C ARG A 86 -0.31 -13.84 5.99
N HIS A 87 0.27 -14.59 5.05
CA HIS A 87 1.61 -15.14 5.22
C HIS A 87 2.72 -14.07 5.07
N PHE A 88 2.58 -13.13 4.14
CA PHE A 88 3.65 -12.17 3.81
C PHE A 88 3.36 -10.71 4.18
N GLY A 89 2.10 -10.36 4.46
CA GLY A 89 1.68 -8.97 4.66
C GLY A 89 2.05 -8.41 6.03
N GLY A 90 2.20 -9.27 7.03
CA GLY A 90 2.70 -8.94 8.37
C GLY A 90 4.23 -8.96 8.51
N ASN A 91 4.96 -9.55 7.56
CA ASN A 91 6.41 -9.66 7.68
C ASN A 91 7.08 -8.27 7.70
N SER A 92 8.06 -8.12 8.59
CA SER A 92 8.86 -6.92 8.79
C SER A 92 9.71 -6.61 7.55
N THR A 93 9.06 -6.03 6.55
CA THR A 93 9.74 -5.41 5.42
C THR A 93 10.80 -4.44 5.96
N GLY A 94 12.06 -4.62 5.55
CA GLY A 94 13.14 -3.74 5.93
C GLY A 94 12.84 -2.28 5.55
N LEU A 95 13.46 -1.32 6.23
CA LEU A 95 13.22 0.11 6.03
C LEU A 95 13.30 0.52 4.55
N ASN A 96 14.25 -0.05 3.80
CA ASN A 96 14.40 0.19 2.37
C ASN A 96 13.14 -0.16 1.57
N GLN A 97 12.48 -1.28 1.88
CA GLN A 97 11.25 -1.67 1.20
C GLN A 97 10.09 -0.75 1.60
N ARG A 98 10.04 -0.31 2.87
CA ARG A 98 9.03 0.67 3.33
C ARG A 98 9.16 2.00 2.60
N LEU A 99 10.39 2.50 2.45
CA LEU A 99 10.69 3.72 1.69
C LEU A 99 10.32 3.58 0.21
N GLN A 100 10.57 2.42 -0.39
CA GLN A 100 10.17 2.16 -1.78
C GLN A 100 8.66 2.06 -1.96
N ASP A 101 7.94 1.49 -0.99
CA ASP A 101 6.48 1.33 -1.04
C ASP A 101 5.73 2.63 -0.68
N LEU A 102 6.37 3.51 0.10
CA LEU A 102 5.81 4.76 0.63
C LEU A 102 5.11 5.63 -0.43
N PRO A 103 5.73 6.02 -1.57
CA PRO A 103 5.08 6.88 -2.54
C PRO A 103 3.83 6.25 -3.14
N PHE A 104 3.82 4.92 -3.31
CA PHE A 104 2.67 4.20 -3.89
C PHE A 104 1.52 4.11 -2.89
N LEU A 105 1.83 3.80 -1.62
CA LEU A 105 0.85 3.74 -0.55
C LEU A 105 0.24 5.12 -0.26
N LEU A 106 1.05 6.18 -0.21
CA LEU A 106 0.55 7.54 0.03
C LEU A 106 -0.29 8.05 -1.14
N ARG A 107 0.14 7.86 -2.39
CA ARG A 107 -0.67 8.20 -3.58
C ARG A 107 -2.01 7.48 -3.58
N ARG A 108 -2.01 6.23 -3.10
CA ARG A 108 -3.23 5.43 -2.96
C ARG A 108 -4.13 5.95 -1.83
N LEU A 109 -3.58 6.22 -0.65
CA LEU A 109 -4.31 6.80 0.47
C LEU A 109 -4.92 8.16 0.10
N LEU A 110 -4.14 9.03 -0.54
CA LEU A 110 -4.61 10.36 -0.97
C LEU A 110 -5.84 10.25 -1.85
N ARG A 111 -5.85 9.33 -2.83
CA ARG A 111 -7.03 9.06 -3.66
C ARG A 111 -8.21 8.55 -2.84
N GLU A 112 -8.01 7.72 -1.83
CA GLU A 112 -9.10 7.25 -0.97
C GLU A 112 -9.62 8.32 0.00
N LEU A 113 -8.79 9.29 0.39
CA LEU A 113 -9.20 10.45 1.19
C LEU A 113 -9.99 11.45 0.35
N LEU A 114 -9.56 11.71 -0.89
CA LEU A 114 -10.22 12.64 -1.81
C LEU A 114 -11.55 12.09 -2.36
N ASN A 115 -11.79 10.79 -2.29
CA ASN A 115 -13.05 10.17 -2.72
C ASN A 115 -14.01 9.98 -1.53
N PRO A 116 -15.07 10.82 -1.39
CA PRO A 116 -15.95 10.81 -0.23
C PRO A 116 -16.79 9.53 -0.07
N GLN A 117 -16.98 8.74 -1.13
CA GLN A 117 -17.75 7.49 -1.08
C GLN A 117 -16.97 6.24 -0.60
N ARG A 118 -15.65 6.33 -0.37
CA ARG A 118 -14.83 5.19 0.10
C ARG A 118 -14.84 5.08 1.63
N SER A 119 -15.13 3.88 2.15
CA SER A 119 -15.29 3.59 3.58
C SER A 119 -13.96 3.37 4.32
N LEU A 120 -13.05 4.36 4.33
CA LEU A 120 -11.98 4.37 5.34
C LEU A 120 -12.60 4.48 6.74
N PRO A 121 -12.21 3.65 7.73
CA PRO A 121 -12.74 3.77 9.07
C PRO A 121 -12.48 5.17 9.62
N LEU A 122 -13.47 5.76 10.29
CA LEU A 122 -13.36 7.13 10.83
C LEU A 122 -12.12 7.31 11.72
N VAL A 123 -11.78 6.29 12.51
CA VAL A 123 -10.59 6.27 13.38
C VAL A 123 -9.29 6.43 12.59
N ILE A 124 -9.20 5.81 11.41
CA ILE A 124 -8.01 5.91 10.55
C ILE A 124 -7.92 7.31 9.94
N ARG A 125 -9.05 7.86 9.46
CA ARG A 125 -9.09 9.24 8.97
C ARG A 125 -8.67 10.23 10.05
N ALA A 126 -9.22 10.10 11.27
CA ALA A 126 -8.86 10.93 12.41
C ALA A 126 -7.36 10.84 12.71
N ARG A 127 -6.78 9.63 12.81
CA ARG A 127 -5.34 9.44 13.05
C ARG A 127 -4.47 10.08 11.96
N VAL A 128 -4.84 9.95 10.69
CA VAL A 128 -4.11 10.58 9.59
C VAL A 128 -4.19 12.10 9.70
N TYR A 129 -5.39 12.67 9.90
CA TYR A 129 -5.55 14.12 10.04
C TYR A 129 -4.82 14.67 11.27
N THR A 130 -4.87 13.98 12.41
CA THR A 130 -4.11 14.36 13.61
C THR A 130 -2.61 14.31 13.36
N ALA A 131 -2.07 13.26 12.73
CA ALA A 131 -0.65 13.18 12.41
C ALA A 131 -0.20 14.29 11.45
N MET A 132 -0.99 14.56 10.40
CA MET A 132 -0.71 15.66 9.47
C MET A 132 -0.78 17.03 10.17
N PHE A 133 -1.80 17.26 11.00
CA PHE A 133 -1.94 18.50 11.75
C PHE A 133 -0.77 18.73 12.72
N LEU A 134 -0.40 17.72 13.51
CA LEU A 134 0.73 17.80 14.43
C LEU A 134 2.05 18.06 13.69
N SER A 135 2.24 17.44 12.52
CA SER A 135 3.43 17.68 11.69
C SER A 135 3.48 19.12 11.17
N VAL A 136 2.35 19.70 10.78
CA VAL A 136 2.28 21.11 10.33
C VAL A 136 2.50 22.07 11.50
N VAL A 137 1.88 21.78 12.66
CA VAL A 137 2.08 22.59 13.87
C VAL A 137 3.54 22.58 14.30
N TYR A 138 4.22 21.44 14.19
CA TYR A 138 5.65 21.34 14.46
C TYR A 138 6.46 22.25 13.53
N THR A 139 6.35 22.06 12.21
CA THR A 139 7.15 22.80 11.21
C THR A 139 6.88 24.31 11.17
N VAL A 140 5.74 24.77 11.69
CA VAL A 140 5.39 26.22 11.75
C VAL A 140 5.66 26.81 13.15
N SER A 141 5.99 25.97 14.14
CA SER A 141 6.24 26.41 15.51
C SER A 141 7.59 27.14 15.61
N PRO A 142 7.64 28.37 16.13
CA PRO A 142 8.90 29.08 16.37
C PRO A 142 9.72 28.49 17.55
N ILE A 143 9.18 27.46 18.22
CA ILE A 143 9.82 26.74 19.31
C ILE A 143 10.25 25.38 18.77
N ASP A 144 11.29 25.36 17.94
CA ASP A 144 11.99 24.13 17.60
C ASP A 144 12.94 23.74 18.72
N ILE A 145 13.16 22.43 18.90
CA ILE A 145 14.12 21.87 19.87
C ILE A 145 15.56 22.41 19.60
N ILE A 146 15.82 22.92 18.39
CA ILE A 146 17.06 23.58 17.97
C ILE A 146 16.72 24.98 17.44
N PRO A 147 17.17 26.07 18.09
CA PRO A 147 16.85 27.42 17.63
C PRO A 147 17.46 27.68 16.24
N GLU A 148 16.59 27.91 15.25
CA GLU A 148 16.93 28.21 13.84
C GLU A 148 17.93 29.37 13.70
N ALA A 149 17.93 30.28 14.69
CA ALA A 149 18.80 31.45 14.76
C ALA A 149 20.32 31.14 14.92
N LEU A 150 20.71 29.91 15.26
CA LEU A 150 22.12 29.52 15.44
C LEU A 150 22.65 28.59 14.35
N LEU A 151 21.79 27.82 13.67
CA LEU A 151 22.19 26.71 12.79
C LEU A 151 21.13 26.44 11.70
N GLY A 152 20.79 27.43 10.87
CA GLY A 152 19.67 27.35 9.89
C GLY A 152 19.62 26.13 8.95
N LEU A 153 20.73 25.40 8.74
CA LEU A 153 20.71 24.12 8.01
C LEU A 153 20.15 22.94 8.83
N PHE A 154 20.37 22.94 10.15
CA PHE A 154 19.93 21.87 11.05
C PHE A 154 18.41 21.90 11.28
N GLY A 155 17.79 23.08 11.34
CA GLY A 155 16.32 23.21 11.42
C GLY A 155 15.61 22.58 10.21
N LEU A 156 16.08 22.92 8.99
CA LEU A 156 15.54 22.33 7.76
C LEU A 156 15.73 20.80 7.68
N MET A 157 16.82 20.29 8.26
CA MET A 157 17.04 18.85 8.34
C MET A 157 16.07 18.17 9.32
N ASP A 158 15.80 18.79 10.46
CA ASP A 158 14.83 18.32 11.47
C ASP A 158 13.41 18.27 10.91
N ASP A 159 12.98 19.32 10.20
CA ASP A 159 11.71 19.37 9.47
C ASP A 159 11.56 18.22 8.47
N ALA A 160 12.62 17.98 7.68
CA ALA A 160 12.63 16.90 6.71
C ALA A 160 12.52 15.52 7.39
N PHE A 161 13.16 15.34 8.55
CA PHE A 161 13.04 14.12 9.35
C PHE A 161 11.63 13.93 9.89
N ILE A 162 10.99 14.97 10.39
CA ILE A 162 9.65 14.89 10.98
C ILE A 162 8.60 14.64 9.92
N LEU A 163 8.70 15.30 8.77
CA LEU A 163 7.86 15.00 7.61
C LEU A 163 8.04 13.55 7.15
N LEU A 164 9.29 13.07 7.05
CA LEU A 164 9.56 11.67 6.69
C LEU A 164 8.96 10.69 7.69
N ILE A 165 9.09 10.93 8.99
CA ILE A 165 8.50 10.11 10.05
C ILE A 165 6.98 10.13 9.96
N CYS A 166 6.36 11.30 9.74
CA CYS A 166 4.92 11.42 9.56
C CYS A 166 4.45 10.61 8.35
N PHE A 167 5.11 10.74 7.20
CA PHE A 167 4.79 9.97 6.00
C PHE A 167 4.98 8.45 6.19
N LEU A 168 6.03 8.02 6.89
CA LEU A 168 6.26 6.62 7.23
C LEU A 168 5.18 6.09 8.17
N TYR A 169 4.79 6.87 9.18
CA TYR A 169 3.71 6.54 10.11
C TYR A 169 2.38 6.37 9.37
N VAL A 170 2.01 7.36 8.56
CA VAL A 170 0.77 7.33 7.76
C VAL A 170 0.77 6.16 6.77
N ALA A 171 1.88 5.91 6.09
CA ALA A 171 2.02 4.78 5.18
C ALA A 171 1.91 3.43 5.91
N ALA A 172 2.51 3.30 7.10
CA ALA A 172 2.43 2.09 7.93
C ALA A 172 0.99 1.85 8.44
N LEU A 173 0.32 2.90 8.93
CA LEU A 173 -1.09 2.86 9.34
C LEU A 173 -1.99 2.44 8.17
N TYR A 174 -1.79 3.03 6.99
CA TYR A 174 -2.59 2.69 5.82
C TYR A 174 -2.34 1.24 5.36
N ARG A 175 -1.07 0.81 5.38
CA ARG A 175 -0.69 -0.57 5.06
C ARG A 175 -1.32 -1.56 6.03
N SER A 176 -1.38 -1.27 7.34
CA SER A 176 -2.01 -2.17 8.31
C SER A 176 -3.52 -2.31 8.06
N VAL A 177 -4.18 -1.23 7.64
CA VAL A 177 -5.59 -1.26 7.24
C VAL A 177 -5.80 -2.14 6.02
N LEU A 178 -4.97 -1.99 4.98
CA LEU A 178 -5.04 -2.84 3.79
C LEU A 178 -4.77 -4.30 4.12
N HIS A 179 -3.79 -4.59 4.97
CA HIS A 179 -3.51 -5.93 5.44
C HIS A 179 -4.69 -6.55 6.19
N ASN A 180 -5.30 -5.81 7.14
CA ASN A 180 -6.45 -6.34 7.87
C ASN A 180 -7.66 -6.60 6.95
N ARG A 181 -7.88 -5.74 5.95
CA ARG A 181 -8.96 -5.93 4.96
C ARG A 181 -8.74 -7.10 4.01
N HIS A 182 -7.51 -7.35 3.59
CA HIS A 182 -7.21 -8.27 2.48
C HIS A 182 -6.35 -9.49 2.86
N GLY A 183 -5.80 -9.54 4.06
CA GLY A 183 -5.14 -10.72 4.65
C GLY A 183 -6.08 -11.50 5.57
N GLY A 184 -7.08 -10.83 6.15
CA GLY A 184 -8.02 -11.43 7.10
C GLY A 184 -7.34 -11.80 8.43
N THR A 185 -7.96 -11.44 9.56
CA THR A 185 -7.64 -12.04 10.87
C THR A 185 -8.06 -13.49 10.91
#